data_AF-A0A947D3G9-F1
#
_entry.id   AF-A0A947D3G9-F1
#
_cell.length_a   1.000
_cell.length_b   1.000
_cell.length_c   1.000
_cell.angle_alpha   90.00
_cell.angle_beta   90.00
_cell.angle_gamma   90.00
#
_symmetry.space_group_name_H-M   'P 1'
#
loop_
_entity.id
_entity.type
_entity.pdbx_description
1 polymer ?
#
loop_
_entity_poly.entity_id
_entity_poly.type
_entity_poly.pdbx_seq_one_letter_code
_entity_poly.pdbx_strand_id
1 'polypeptide(L)'
;MATEPRARRKRSPKPAGSAPEPPAPAPDPAPGPTPLPPDRIAVRMYRDILGDCFLLRIPADEGRVHVLIDCGILQGMPAAEARARRIMADIARETRHLDVLIVTHEHWDHLSGFRQASDIFDTLTIGELWLAWTEDDRDELARRLRAGRESALKVIERSFAAIAKTSALAAGAEEDDEDDEMAPATFGRMDGVAGLMAFAGRAPGLAATGGTGTILDMLRAKAAKIRFLKPGETPLHLPGSVACRAHILGPPRDEARLKRSNPSKARPEVYQLADDTVGDDIFFLAALPLEDTDPVALNLARPFARKYLLSADDPRTAVVDSEERDALDTFVARYEDPAEAWRRIDDDWLGAGEQLALKLDSDTNNTSLAIAFEIGLGPASRVLLFPGDAQVGNWLSWGDYRWLDDRDKPDSALGIEDLLAKTVLYKVGHHGSHNATLRERGLELMTNENLVAMIPVAEDFARSSKHWNMPFPSLLERLEMKTGGRILRADRRRADLEAAAAARAGKSGELSRAAWDSFLDMVADVAGDAEPVAIEYAIRV
;
A
#
# COMPACT_ATOMS: atom_id res chain seq x y z
N MET A 1 36.71 81.62 -46.28
CA MET A 1 37.25 80.25 -46.35
C MET A 1 37.19 79.63 -44.97
N ALA A 2 36.53 78.48 -44.88
CA ALA A 2 36.71 77.38 -43.93
C ALA A 2 36.82 77.68 -42.42
N THR A 3 35.81 77.25 -41.65
CA THR A 3 35.87 76.06 -40.77
C THR A 3 34.68 76.12 -39.80
N GLU A 4 33.62 75.36 -40.09
CA GLU A 4 32.50 75.22 -39.14
C GLU A 4 32.86 74.25 -38.01
N PRO A 5 32.64 74.63 -36.73
CA PRO A 5 32.97 73.80 -35.58
C PRO A 5 31.81 72.88 -35.16
N ARG A 6 32.19 71.66 -34.78
CA ARG A 6 31.36 70.56 -34.26
C ARG A 6 30.36 71.03 -33.18
N ALA A 7 29.07 70.81 -33.45
CA ALA A 7 27.99 71.02 -32.50
C ALA A 7 27.97 69.93 -31.39
N ARG A 8 27.99 70.39 -30.15
CA ARG A 8 27.75 69.62 -28.92
C ARG A 8 26.31 69.08 -28.89
N ARG A 9 26.15 67.76 -28.71
CA ARG A 9 24.88 67.09 -28.45
C ARG A 9 24.22 67.63 -27.16
N LYS A 10 22.98 68.11 -27.29
CA LYS A 10 22.10 68.50 -26.18
C LYS A 10 21.54 67.25 -25.48
N ARG A 11 21.45 67.30 -24.15
CA ARG A 11 20.86 66.30 -23.26
C ARG A 11 19.33 66.21 -23.47
N SER A 12 18.83 64.99 -23.55
CA SER A 12 17.40 64.63 -23.57
C SER A 12 16.75 64.82 -22.19
N PRO A 13 15.44 65.16 -22.11
CA PRO A 13 14.74 65.37 -20.85
C PRO A 13 14.36 64.04 -20.15
N LYS A 14 14.33 64.07 -18.81
CA LYS A 14 13.89 62.95 -17.94
C LYS A 14 12.39 62.64 -18.16
N PRO A 15 11.97 61.37 -18.18
CA PRO A 15 10.55 61.01 -18.22
C PRO A 15 9.89 61.19 -16.85
N ALA A 16 8.63 61.63 -16.88
CA ALA A 16 7.76 61.80 -15.72
C ALA A 16 7.37 60.45 -15.11
N GLY A 17 7.27 60.40 -13.78
CA GLY A 17 6.94 59.20 -13.01
C GLY A 17 5.53 58.67 -13.31
N SER A 18 5.44 57.37 -13.51
CA SER A 18 4.20 56.61 -13.65
C SER A 18 3.45 56.54 -12.31
N ALA A 19 2.13 56.76 -12.35
CA ALA A 19 1.24 56.55 -11.22
C ALA A 19 1.27 55.07 -10.75
N PRO A 20 1.08 54.80 -9.45
CA PRO A 20 1.05 53.45 -8.92
C PRO A 20 -0.18 52.69 -9.44
N GLU A 21 0.06 51.46 -9.87
CA GLU A 21 -0.94 50.49 -10.32
C GLU A 21 -1.92 50.16 -9.17
N PRO A 22 -3.23 50.00 -9.42
CA PRO A 22 -4.18 49.62 -8.39
C PRO A 22 -3.81 48.26 -7.78
N PRO A 23 -4.04 48.06 -6.47
CA PRO A 23 -3.74 46.79 -5.82
C PRO A 23 -4.52 45.66 -6.51
N ALA A 24 -3.84 44.54 -6.73
CA ALA A 24 -4.45 43.33 -7.27
C ALA A 24 -5.70 42.97 -6.43
N PRO A 25 -6.78 42.48 -7.08
CA PRO A 25 -7.96 42.02 -6.36
C PRO A 25 -7.55 40.98 -5.32
N ALA A 26 -8.14 41.07 -4.12
CA ALA A 26 -7.94 40.07 -3.08
C ALA A 26 -8.26 38.68 -3.66
N PRO A 27 -7.48 37.64 -3.34
CA PRO A 27 -7.80 36.29 -3.76
C PRO A 27 -9.22 35.95 -3.28
N ASP A 28 -10.01 35.33 -4.15
CA ASP A 28 -11.33 34.83 -3.78
C ASP A 28 -11.20 33.99 -2.50
N PRO A 29 -12.16 34.09 -1.56
CA PRO A 29 -12.17 33.23 -0.39
C PRO A 29 -12.11 31.78 -0.86
N ALA A 30 -11.21 30.99 -0.25
CA ALA A 30 -11.06 29.57 -0.60
C ALA A 30 -12.46 28.92 -0.64
N PRO A 31 -12.79 28.20 -1.73
CA PRO A 31 -14.12 27.61 -1.86
C PRO A 31 -14.43 26.74 -0.64
N GLY A 32 -15.67 26.84 -0.13
CA GLY A 32 -16.15 26.01 0.98
C GLY A 32 -16.28 24.52 0.59
N PRO A 33 -16.87 23.69 1.47
CA PRO A 33 -17.07 22.27 1.20
C PRO A 33 -17.77 22.03 -0.14
N THR A 34 -17.40 20.97 -0.86
CA THR A 34 -18.00 20.65 -2.16
C THR A 34 -19.49 20.35 -1.96
N PRO A 35 -20.42 21.13 -2.58
CA PRO A 35 -21.85 20.90 -2.43
C PRO A 35 -22.24 19.48 -2.87
N LEU A 36 -22.99 18.77 -2.04
CA LEU A 36 -23.42 17.40 -2.30
C LEU A 36 -24.90 17.26 -1.94
N PRO A 37 -25.78 16.80 -2.86
CA PRO A 37 -27.20 16.61 -2.57
C PRO A 37 -27.45 15.70 -1.37
N PRO A 38 -28.48 15.97 -0.55
CA PRO A 38 -28.72 15.23 0.69
C PRO A 38 -28.99 13.74 0.49
N ASP A 39 -29.43 13.33 -0.71
CA ASP A 39 -29.68 11.94 -1.13
C ASP A 39 -28.46 11.29 -1.83
N ARG A 40 -27.24 11.79 -1.55
CA ARG A 40 -26.00 11.30 -2.16
C ARG A 40 -24.95 10.97 -1.11
N ILE A 41 -24.34 9.80 -1.26
CA ILE A 41 -23.04 9.49 -0.65
C ILE A 41 -21.97 9.87 -1.65
N ALA A 42 -20.98 10.67 -1.24
CA ALA A 42 -19.79 10.87 -2.06
C ALA A 42 -18.69 9.94 -1.60
N VAL A 43 -18.04 9.29 -2.56
CA VAL A 43 -16.77 8.60 -2.37
C VAL A 43 -15.72 9.32 -3.21
N ARG A 44 -14.76 9.96 -2.54
CA ARG A 44 -13.67 10.70 -3.16
C ARG A 44 -12.41 9.87 -3.11
N MET A 45 -11.86 9.50 -4.26
CA MET A 45 -10.55 8.84 -4.39
C MET A 45 -9.51 9.90 -4.77
N TYR A 46 -8.51 10.09 -3.91
CA TYR A 46 -7.44 11.04 -4.19
C TYR A 46 -6.48 10.52 -5.26
N ARG A 47 -5.90 11.46 -6.01
CA ARG A 47 -5.29 11.19 -7.31
C ARG A 47 -3.81 11.50 -7.39
N ASP A 48 -3.21 11.03 -8.49
CA ASP A 48 -1.78 11.13 -8.82
C ASP A 48 -0.87 10.48 -7.77
N ILE A 49 -1.39 9.47 -7.08
CA ILE A 49 -0.70 8.69 -6.06
C ILE A 49 -0.83 7.20 -6.38
N LEU A 50 0.22 6.45 -6.08
CA LEU A 50 0.14 5.02 -5.83
C LEU A 50 0.08 4.87 -4.32
N GLY A 51 -1.02 4.34 -3.81
CA GLY A 51 -1.38 4.36 -2.40
C GLY A 51 -2.86 4.66 -2.21
N ASP A 52 -3.35 4.48 -0.99
CA ASP A 52 -4.76 4.63 -0.67
C ASP A 52 -5.04 5.92 0.09
N CYS A 53 -6.05 6.66 -0.38
CA CYS A 53 -6.65 7.74 0.37
C CYS A 53 -8.07 8.01 -0.16
N PHE A 54 -9.07 7.73 0.67
CA PHE A 54 -10.48 7.88 0.31
C PHE A 54 -11.24 8.66 1.37
N LEU A 55 -11.95 9.71 0.94
CA LEU A 55 -12.89 10.44 1.80
C LEU A 55 -14.32 10.10 1.42
N LEU A 56 -15.06 9.50 2.35
CA LEU A 56 -16.48 9.21 2.22
C LEU A 56 -17.28 10.26 2.99
N ARG A 57 -18.34 10.77 2.36
CA ARG A 57 -19.25 11.76 2.96
C ARG A 57 -20.67 11.21 2.88
N ILE A 58 -21.15 10.69 4.00
CA ILE A 58 -22.40 9.93 4.10
C ILE A 58 -23.51 10.82 4.70
N PRO A 59 -24.69 10.94 4.07
CA PRO A 59 -25.82 11.66 4.66
C PRO A 59 -26.18 11.15 6.05
N ALA A 60 -26.41 12.06 6.99
CA ALA A 60 -26.85 11.78 8.34
C ALA A 60 -28.06 12.65 8.70
N ASP A 61 -28.70 12.35 9.84
CA ASP A 61 -29.80 13.17 10.36
C ASP A 61 -29.37 14.64 10.54
N GLU A 62 -28.14 14.85 11.00
CA GLU A 62 -27.49 16.15 11.13
C GLU A 62 -26.23 16.20 10.25
N GLY A 63 -26.32 16.89 9.11
CA GLY A 63 -25.18 17.10 8.23
C GLY A 63 -24.70 15.81 7.56
N ARG A 64 -23.44 15.46 7.77
CA ARG A 64 -22.78 14.31 7.14
C ARG A 64 -21.75 13.68 8.05
N VAL A 65 -21.67 12.36 7.97
CA VAL A 65 -20.58 11.56 8.55
C VAL A 65 -19.42 11.54 7.57
N HIS A 66 -18.23 11.87 8.05
CA HIS A 66 -16.99 11.88 7.31
C HIS A 66 -16.13 10.68 7.71
N VAL A 67 -15.91 9.78 6.76
CA VAL A 67 -15.03 8.62 6.94
C VAL A 67 -13.80 8.80 6.05
N LEU A 68 -12.62 8.87 6.66
CA LEU A 68 -11.35 8.81 5.94
C LEU A 68 -10.83 7.37 6.01
N ILE A 69 -10.50 6.79 4.85
CA ILE A 69 -9.87 5.47 4.74
C ILE A 69 -8.48 5.69 4.16
N ASP A 70 -7.48 5.46 5.01
CA ASP A 70 -6.07 5.67 4.73
C ASP A 70 -5.71 7.09 4.26
N CYS A 71 -4.42 7.40 4.27
CA CYS A 71 -3.83 8.58 3.65
C CYS A 71 -2.36 8.32 3.42
N GLY A 72 -2.02 7.62 2.34
CA GLY A 72 -0.63 7.32 2.03
C GLY A 72 -0.26 7.43 0.56
N ILE A 73 1.05 7.56 0.35
CA ILE A 73 1.70 7.73 -0.95
C ILE A 73 2.96 6.88 -0.92
N LEU A 74 3.10 5.98 -1.90
CA LEU A 74 4.19 5.02 -1.96
C LEU A 74 5.57 5.69 -1.93
N GLN A 75 6.47 5.03 -1.21
CA GLN A 75 7.84 5.49 -1.06
C GLN A 75 8.55 5.59 -2.41
N GLY A 76 9.25 6.70 -2.61
CA GLY A 76 9.98 7.02 -3.83
C GLY A 76 9.14 7.72 -4.90
N MET A 77 7.83 7.94 -4.68
CA MET A 77 7.05 8.76 -5.60
C MET A 77 7.58 10.20 -5.63
N PRO A 78 7.74 10.81 -6.83
CA PRO A 78 8.21 12.19 -6.96
C PRO A 78 7.29 13.16 -6.20
N ALA A 79 7.80 14.18 -5.52
CA ALA A 79 6.97 15.19 -4.86
C ALA A 79 5.88 14.63 -3.89
N ALA A 80 6.13 13.48 -3.26
CA ALA A 80 5.17 12.83 -2.36
C ALA A 80 4.66 13.75 -1.25
N GLU A 81 5.54 14.51 -0.60
CA GLU A 81 5.15 15.46 0.45
C GLU A 81 4.21 16.57 -0.07
N ALA A 82 4.54 17.17 -1.21
CA ALA A 82 3.68 18.19 -1.83
C ALA A 82 2.30 17.62 -2.19
N ARG A 83 2.24 16.38 -2.70
CA ARG A 83 0.97 15.69 -2.98
C ARG A 83 0.18 15.40 -1.71
N ALA A 84 0.83 14.89 -0.65
CA ALA A 84 0.19 14.65 0.64
C ALA A 84 -0.40 15.94 1.22
N ARG A 85 0.34 17.05 1.18
CA ARG A 85 -0.15 18.36 1.65
C ARG A 85 -1.32 18.87 0.82
N ARG A 86 -1.29 18.71 -0.51
CA ARG A 86 -2.41 19.02 -1.41
C ARG A 86 -3.68 18.23 -1.05
N ILE A 87 -3.54 16.92 -0.82
CA ILE A 87 -4.63 16.02 -0.45
C ILE A 87 -5.20 16.40 0.92
N MET A 88 -4.34 16.54 1.94
CA MET A 88 -4.76 16.86 3.30
C MET A 88 -5.43 18.24 3.39
N ALA A 89 -4.98 19.21 2.58
CA ALA A 89 -5.62 20.53 2.49
C ALA A 89 -7.05 20.43 1.93
N ASP A 90 -7.29 19.56 0.94
CA ASP A 90 -8.63 19.30 0.42
C ASP A 90 -9.51 18.60 1.47
N ILE A 91 -8.99 17.60 2.18
CA ILE A 91 -9.71 16.95 3.29
C ILE A 91 -10.10 17.99 4.35
N ALA A 92 -9.18 18.88 4.74
CA ALA A 92 -9.40 19.93 5.73
C ALA A 92 -10.37 21.04 5.25
N ARG A 93 -10.60 21.15 3.94
CA ARG A 93 -11.62 22.02 3.33
C ARG A 93 -13.00 21.41 3.45
N GLU A 94 -13.11 20.10 3.28
CA GLU A 94 -14.38 19.37 3.39
C GLU A 94 -14.84 19.25 4.85
N THR A 95 -13.92 18.95 5.77
CA THR A 95 -14.25 18.81 7.19
C THR A 95 -13.06 19.11 8.12
N ARG A 96 -13.36 19.54 9.34
CA ARG A 96 -12.41 19.63 10.46
C ARG A 96 -12.57 18.48 11.46
N HIS A 97 -13.57 17.63 11.27
CA HIS A 97 -13.85 16.47 12.09
C HIS A 97 -14.03 15.23 11.22
N LEU A 98 -13.20 14.22 11.46
CA LEU A 98 -13.36 12.89 10.92
C LEU A 98 -14.13 12.08 11.95
N ASP A 99 -15.37 11.70 11.65
CA ASP A 99 -16.17 10.84 12.52
C ASP A 99 -15.51 9.47 12.68
N VAL A 100 -14.98 8.94 11.57
CA VAL A 100 -14.21 7.70 11.54
C VAL A 100 -12.96 7.87 10.69
N LEU A 101 -11.80 7.52 11.24
CA LEU A 101 -10.57 7.26 10.50
C LEU A 101 -10.31 5.75 10.50
N ILE A 102 -10.19 5.16 9.32
CA ILE A 102 -9.86 3.76 9.12
C ILE A 102 -8.43 3.68 8.61
N VAL A 103 -7.59 2.92 9.31
CA VAL A 103 -6.28 2.51 8.79
C VAL A 103 -6.34 1.03 8.46
N THR A 104 -6.12 0.69 7.20
CA THR A 104 -6.32 -0.70 6.75
C THR A 104 -5.23 -1.63 7.25
N HIS A 105 -3.96 -1.23 7.12
CA HIS A 105 -2.78 -1.99 7.57
C HIS A 105 -1.50 -1.11 7.56
N GLU A 106 -0.40 -1.61 8.12
CA GLU A 106 0.84 -0.87 8.34
C GLU A 106 1.76 -0.71 7.11
N HIS A 107 1.20 -0.36 5.96
CA HIS A 107 1.98 -0.05 4.76
C HIS A 107 2.18 1.46 4.55
N TRP A 108 3.33 1.83 4.00
CA TRP A 108 3.73 3.24 3.91
C TRP A 108 2.78 4.05 3.03
N ASP A 109 2.36 3.47 1.92
CA ASP A 109 1.37 4.00 0.98
C ASP A 109 -0.07 4.02 1.49
N HIS A 110 -0.29 3.64 2.76
CA HIS A 110 -1.56 3.83 3.48
C HIS A 110 -1.45 4.88 4.60
N LEU A 111 -0.25 5.13 5.15
CA LEU A 111 -0.06 5.99 6.33
C LEU A 111 0.77 7.25 6.09
N SER A 112 1.61 7.30 5.05
CA SER A 112 2.67 8.32 4.94
C SER A 112 2.15 9.75 4.94
N GLY A 113 0.94 9.97 4.39
CA GLY A 113 0.31 11.28 4.26
C GLY A 113 0.04 11.95 5.60
N PHE A 114 -0.27 11.18 6.65
CA PHE A 114 -0.46 11.72 8.00
C PHE A 114 0.81 12.36 8.55
N ARG A 115 1.98 11.84 8.19
CA ARG A 115 3.27 12.44 8.57
C ARG A 115 3.66 13.57 7.61
N GLN A 116 3.58 13.30 6.31
CA GLN A 116 4.00 14.21 5.24
C GLN A 116 3.18 15.51 5.22
N ALA A 117 1.97 15.49 5.76
CA ALA A 117 1.11 16.66 5.92
C ALA A 117 0.67 16.88 7.37
N SER A 118 1.53 16.52 8.33
CA SER A 118 1.22 16.55 9.77
C SER A 118 0.72 17.91 10.25
N ASP A 119 1.31 19.00 9.79
CA ASP A 119 0.90 20.37 10.14
C ASP A 119 -0.55 20.68 9.78
N ILE A 120 -1.02 20.20 8.62
CA ILE A 120 -2.41 20.36 8.18
C ILE A 120 -3.30 19.36 8.92
N PHE A 121 -2.86 18.10 9.01
CA PHE A 121 -3.58 17.02 9.67
C PHE A 121 -3.85 17.31 11.15
N ASP A 122 -2.93 18.00 11.82
CA ASP A 122 -3.06 18.40 13.21
C ASP A 122 -4.26 19.30 13.46
N THR A 123 -4.72 20.03 12.45
CA THR A 123 -5.92 20.87 12.52
C THR A 123 -7.24 20.10 12.47
N LEU A 124 -7.21 18.80 12.13
CA LEU A 124 -8.38 17.93 12.16
C LEU A 124 -8.51 17.23 13.51
N THR A 125 -9.72 16.78 13.81
CA THR A 125 -10.01 15.91 14.97
C THR A 125 -10.53 14.56 14.49
N ILE A 126 -10.33 13.51 15.30
CA ILE A 126 -10.75 12.14 14.99
C ILE A 126 -11.69 11.67 16.09
N GLY A 127 -12.94 11.34 15.72
CA GLY A 127 -13.93 10.73 16.60
C GLY A 127 -13.54 9.30 16.95
N GLU A 128 -13.59 8.41 15.96
CA GLU A 128 -13.17 7.01 16.12
C GLU A 128 -12.03 6.64 15.17
N LEU A 129 -10.99 5.96 15.68
CA LEU A 129 -9.96 5.28 14.90
C LEU A 129 -10.26 3.79 14.84
N TRP A 130 -10.46 3.25 13.65
CA TRP A 130 -10.73 1.83 13.42
C TRP A 130 -9.48 1.16 12.86
N LEU A 131 -9.06 0.11 13.54
CA LEU A 131 -7.88 -0.71 13.22
C LEU A 131 -8.28 -2.19 13.19
N ALA A 132 -7.53 -3.00 12.45
CA ALA A 132 -7.66 -4.45 12.54
C ALA A 132 -7.30 -4.96 13.95
N TRP A 133 -7.82 -6.12 14.33
CA TRP A 133 -7.41 -6.79 15.59
C TRP A 133 -5.92 -7.10 15.65
N THR A 134 -5.22 -7.18 14.51
CA THR A 134 -3.76 -7.35 14.42
C THR A 134 -3.00 -6.20 15.06
N GLU A 135 -3.68 -5.07 15.30
CA GLU A 135 -3.15 -3.87 15.92
C GLU A 135 -3.43 -3.79 17.43
N ASP A 136 -4.17 -4.74 18.01
CA ASP A 136 -4.48 -4.77 19.44
C ASP A 136 -3.29 -5.33 20.23
N ASP A 137 -2.81 -4.59 21.24
CA ASP A 137 -1.75 -5.03 22.16
C ASP A 137 -2.22 -6.04 23.20
N ARG A 138 -3.53 -6.24 23.31
CA ARG A 138 -4.13 -7.19 24.23
C ARG A 138 -4.46 -8.53 23.55
N ASP A 139 -4.45 -8.59 22.22
CA ASP A 139 -4.69 -9.84 21.49
C ASP A 139 -3.42 -10.69 21.44
N GLU A 140 -3.51 -11.92 21.96
CA GLU A 140 -2.36 -12.83 22.06
C GLU A 140 -1.80 -13.23 20.68
N LEU A 141 -2.69 -13.43 19.70
CA LEU A 141 -2.26 -13.78 18.35
C LEU A 141 -1.59 -12.57 17.68
N ALA A 142 -2.13 -11.36 17.86
CA ALA A 142 -1.54 -10.14 17.31
C ALA A 142 -0.12 -9.92 17.86
N ARG A 143 0.06 -10.06 19.18
CA ARG A 143 1.38 -9.98 19.82
C ARG A 143 2.37 -11.00 19.27
N ARG A 144 1.92 -12.25 19.06
CA ARG A 144 2.78 -13.31 18.51
C ARG A 144 3.19 -13.01 17.06
N LEU A 145 2.27 -12.50 16.23
CA LEU A 145 2.56 -12.10 14.86
C LEU A 145 3.56 -10.94 14.83
N ARG A 146 3.37 -9.90 15.67
CA ARG A 146 4.32 -8.78 15.79
C ARG A 146 5.71 -9.24 16.25
N ALA A 147 5.80 -10.09 17.28
CA ALA A 147 7.09 -10.63 17.74
C ALA A 147 7.81 -11.45 16.65
N GLY A 148 7.06 -12.24 15.87
CA GLY A 148 7.59 -12.96 14.71
C GLY A 148 8.12 -12.01 13.63
N ARG A 149 7.36 -10.96 13.30
CA ARG A 149 7.76 -9.90 12.35
C ARG A 149 9.01 -9.16 12.81
N GLU A 150 9.09 -8.75 14.07
CA GLU A 150 10.28 -8.09 14.64
C GLU A 150 11.52 -8.99 14.57
N SER A 151 11.35 -10.29 14.83
CA SER A 151 12.44 -11.27 14.73
C SER A 151 12.93 -11.41 13.29
N ALA A 152 12.01 -11.52 12.33
CA ALA A 152 12.33 -11.55 10.90
C ALA A 152 13.05 -10.27 10.44
N LEU A 153 12.60 -9.09 10.89
CA LEU A 153 13.24 -7.81 10.58
C LEU A 153 14.68 -7.75 11.12
N LYS A 154 14.93 -8.25 12.34
CA LYS A 154 16.30 -8.32 12.88
C LYS A 154 17.21 -9.22 12.03
N VAL A 155 16.68 -10.31 11.48
CA VAL A 155 17.44 -11.17 10.55
C VAL A 155 17.78 -10.40 9.29
N ILE A 156 16.80 -9.72 8.69
CA ILE A 156 16.99 -8.88 7.50
C ILE A 156 18.03 -7.78 7.75
N GLU A 157 17.94 -7.07 8.87
CA GLU A 157 18.88 -6.01 9.26
C GLU A 157 20.31 -6.54 9.41
N ARG A 158 20.48 -7.71 10.05
CA ARG A 158 21.78 -8.37 10.18
C ARG A 158 22.33 -8.80 8.81
N SER A 159 21.47 -9.33 7.93
CA SER A 159 21.86 -9.66 6.56
C SER A 159 22.37 -8.43 5.82
N PHE A 160 21.63 -7.31 5.84
CA PHE A 160 22.07 -6.09 5.17
C PHE A 160 23.34 -5.49 5.75
N ALA A 161 23.50 -5.49 7.07
CA ALA A 161 24.72 -5.02 7.72
C ALA A 161 25.94 -5.85 7.29
N ALA A 162 25.77 -7.16 7.10
CA ALA A 162 26.82 -8.04 6.57
C ALA A 162 27.16 -7.69 5.11
N ILE A 163 26.15 -7.54 4.22
CA ILE A 163 26.35 -7.14 2.81
C ILE A 163 27.11 -5.81 2.73
N ALA A 164 26.70 -4.81 3.51
CA ALA A 164 27.33 -3.48 3.49
C ALA A 164 28.81 -3.54 3.89
N LYS A 165 29.16 -4.44 4.82
CA LYS A 165 30.53 -4.65 5.28
C LYS A 165 31.38 -5.36 4.23
N THR A 166 30.88 -6.41 3.58
CA THR A 166 31.62 -7.12 2.52
C THR A 166 31.76 -6.29 1.25
N SER A 167 30.76 -5.48 0.91
CA SER A 167 30.89 -4.59 -0.24
C SER A 167 31.84 -3.41 0.00
N ALA A 168 31.97 -2.91 1.24
CA ALA A 168 32.98 -1.92 1.58
C ALA A 168 34.41 -2.48 1.53
N LEU A 169 34.57 -3.79 1.80
CA LEU A 169 35.84 -4.51 1.63
C LEU A 169 36.21 -4.71 0.15
N ALA A 170 35.23 -4.96 -0.72
CA ALA A 170 35.45 -5.08 -2.17
C ALA A 170 35.81 -3.75 -2.84
N ALA A 171 35.18 -2.64 -2.44
CA ALA A 171 35.48 -1.31 -2.97
C ALA A 171 36.85 -0.74 -2.53
N GLY A 172 37.49 -1.34 -1.52
CA GLY A 172 38.84 -1.00 -1.08
C GLY A 172 39.95 -1.77 -1.77
N ALA A 173 39.63 -2.64 -2.74
CA ALA A 173 40.57 -3.54 -3.41
C ALA A 173 40.87 -3.17 -4.88
N GLU A 174 40.36 -2.04 -5.38
CA GLU A 174 40.66 -1.54 -6.73
C GLU A 174 41.76 -0.46 -6.69
N GLU A 175 43.00 -0.85 -6.49
CA GLU A 175 44.16 -0.18 -7.09
C GLU A 175 45.04 -1.26 -7.74
N ASP A 176 45.29 -1.08 -9.05
CA ASP A 176 46.18 -1.84 -9.94
C ASP A 176 45.68 -3.21 -10.46
N ASP A 177 45.05 -3.22 -11.64
CA ASP A 177 45.58 -3.85 -12.86
C ASP A 177 44.61 -3.73 -14.06
N GLU A 178 45.11 -3.18 -15.17
CA GLU A 178 44.48 -3.20 -16.48
C GLU A 178 44.70 -4.59 -17.12
N ASP A 179 43.65 -5.41 -17.18
CA ASP A 179 43.41 -6.54 -18.13
C ASP A 179 42.78 -7.76 -17.42
N ASP A 180 41.44 -7.87 -17.39
CA ASP A 180 40.74 -9.15 -17.65
C ASP A 180 39.20 -9.00 -17.77
N GLU A 181 38.66 -9.51 -18.88
CA GLU A 181 37.22 -9.65 -19.15
C GLU A 181 36.63 -10.81 -18.32
N MET A 182 36.18 -10.55 -17.09
CA MET A 182 35.05 -11.22 -16.41
C MET A 182 34.86 -10.62 -15.01
N ALA A 183 34.24 -9.45 -14.92
CA ALA A 183 33.79 -8.91 -13.65
C ALA A 183 32.61 -9.75 -13.12
N PRO A 184 32.72 -10.43 -11.95
CA PRO A 184 31.58 -11.11 -11.35
C PRO A 184 30.53 -10.06 -10.93
N ALA A 185 29.26 -10.45 -11.02
CA ALA A 185 28.05 -9.62 -10.92
C ALA A 185 27.83 -8.92 -9.56
N THR A 186 28.74 -8.04 -9.14
CA THR A 186 28.61 -7.16 -7.97
C THR A 186 27.70 -5.96 -8.26
N PHE A 187 27.60 -5.53 -9.52
CA PHE A 187 26.81 -4.37 -9.94
C PHE A 187 25.28 -4.54 -9.83
N GLY A 188 24.76 -5.77 -9.69
CA GLY A 188 23.30 -6.03 -9.57
C GLY A 188 22.79 -6.16 -8.14
N ARG A 189 23.66 -6.45 -7.16
CA ARG A 189 23.28 -6.73 -5.76
C ARG A 189 22.95 -5.46 -4.97
N MET A 190 23.62 -4.35 -5.23
CA MET A 190 23.38 -3.09 -4.50
C MET A 190 22.06 -2.40 -4.89
N ASP A 191 21.69 -2.41 -6.18
CA ASP A 191 20.43 -1.80 -6.63
C ASP A 191 19.20 -2.55 -6.10
N GLY A 192 19.28 -3.89 -6.00
CA GLY A 192 18.27 -4.72 -5.35
C GLY A 192 18.12 -4.40 -3.85
N VAL A 193 19.24 -4.29 -3.13
CA VAL A 193 19.27 -3.96 -1.69
C VAL A 193 18.77 -2.54 -1.41
N ALA A 194 19.18 -1.54 -2.22
CA ALA A 194 18.72 -0.16 -2.06
C ALA A 194 17.23 0.00 -2.42
N GLY A 195 16.78 -0.66 -3.49
CA GLY A 195 15.37 -0.74 -3.88
C GLY A 195 14.49 -1.41 -2.81
N LEU A 196 15.01 -2.45 -2.16
CA LEU A 196 14.33 -3.19 -1.10
C LEU A 196 14.33 -2.46 0.25
N MET A 197 15.40 -1.73 0.59
CA MET A 197 15.43 -0.85 1.77
C MET A 197 14.48 0.34 1.63
N ALA A 198 14.31 0.85 0.41
CA ALA A 198 13.28 1.83 0.07
C ALA A 198 11.87 1.21 -0.06
N PHE A 199 11.74 -0.11 -0.03
CA PHE A 199 10.47 -0.83 -0.02
C PHE A 199 10.02 -1.15 1.42
N ALA A 200 10.96 -1.57 2.28
CA ALA A 200 10.71 -1.85 3.70
C ALA A 200 10.70 -0.60 4.62
N GLY A 201 10.71 0.61 4.06
CA GLY A 201 10.66 1.86 4.86
C GLY A 201 11.94 2.19 5.64
N ARG A 202 13.12 1.70 5.23
CA ARG A 202 14.38 1.80 6.01
C ARG A 202 15.63 2.18 5.22
N ALA A 203 15.50 2.85 4.07
CA ALA A 203 16.63 3.39 3.32
C ALA A 203 17.60 4.21 4.21
N PRO A 204 18.93 4.20 3.94
CA PRO A 204 19.91 4.97 4.72
C PRO A 204 19.49 6.44 4.83
N GLY A 205 19.24 6.90 6.06
CA GLY A 205 18.62 8.19 6.37
C GLY A 205 17.25 8.12 7.08
N LEU A 206 16.55 6.97 7.01
CA LEU A 206 15.25 6.75 7.68
C LEU A 206 15.32 6.21 9.11
N ALA A 207 16.49 5.75 9.59
CA ALA A 207 16.65 5.46 11.02
C ALA A 207 16.32 6.70 11.90
N ALA A 208 16.36 7.91 11.31
CA ALA A 208 16.01 9.17 11.96
C ALA A 208 14.53 9.61 11.81
N THR A 209 13.72 8.99 10.94
CA THR A 209 12.37 9.50 10.60
C THR A 209 11.19 8.67 11.14
N GLY A 210 11.43 7.53 11.79
CA GLY A 210 10.40 6.67 12.41
C GLY A 210 9.59 5.84 11.41
N GLY A 211 9.30 4.57 11.70
CA GLY A 211 8.51 3.69 10.81
C GLY A 211 6.99 3.96 10.82
N THR A 212 6.21 3.15 10.10
CA THR A 212 4.73 3.19 10.07
C THR A 212 4.11 3.07 11.46
N GLY A 213 4.70 2.27 12.35
CA GLY A 213 4.26 2.16 13.76
C GLY A 213 4.21 3.49 14.51
N THR A 214 5.18 4.39 14.29
CA THR A 214 5.15 5.73 14.93
C THR A 214 4.03 6.63 14.38
N ILE A 215 3.59 6.40 13.13
CA ILE A 215 2.41 7.07 12.59
C ILE A 215 1.16 6.54 13.28
N LEU A 216 1.04 5.21 13.44
CA LEU A 216 -0.08 4.63 14.20
C LEU A 216 -0.13 5.13 15.64
N ASP A 217 1.00 5.25 16.34
CA ASP A 217 1.03 5.80 17.70
C ASP A 217 0.51 7.23 17.74
N MET A 218 0.90 8.06 16.77
CA MET A 218 0.38 9.43 16.62
C MET A 218 -1.14 9.43 16.37
N LEU A 219 -1.64 8.54 15.52
CA LEU A 219 -3.09 8.41 15.26
C LEU A 219 -3.86 7.95 16.51
N ARG A 220 -3.33 6.96 17.25
CA ARG A 220 -3.90 6.48 18.51
C ARG A 220 -3.96 7.58 19.55
N ALA A 221 -2.92 8.40 19.66
CA ALA A 221 -2.88 9.53 20.59
C ALA A 221 -3.88 10.65 20.23
N LYS A 222 -4.20 10.82 18.93
CA LYS A 222 -5.09 11.87 18.42
C LYS A 222 -6.58 11.48 18.47
N ALA A 223 -6.90 10.19 18.37
CA ALA A 223 -8.28 9.71 18.30
C ALA A 223 -8.99 9.74 19.66
N ALA A 224 -10.25 10.21 19.67
CA ALA A 224 -11.06 10.20 20.90
C ALA A 224 -11.44 8.78 21.35
N LYS A 225 -11.59 7.85 20.40
CA LYS A 225 -11.87 6.43 20.65
C LYS A 225 -11.14 5.55 19.65
N ILE A 226 -10.64 4.41 20.11
CA ILE A 226 -9.97 3.41 19.26
C ILE A 226 -10.80 2.12 19.28
N ARG A 227 -10.99 1.51 18.11
CA ARG A 227 -11.62 0.19 17.96
C ARG A 227 -10.70 -0.77 17.21
N PHE A 228 -10.55 -1.95 17.77
CA PHE A 228 -9.86 -3.08 17.13
C PHE A 228 -10.91 -4.07 16.64
N LEU A 229 -11.02 -4.21 15.32
CA LEU A 229 -12.14 -4.87 14.68
C LEU A 229 -11.78 -6.30 14.27
N LYS A 230 -12.71 -7.23 14.49
CA LYS A 230 -12.54 -8.65 14.14
C LYS A 230 -13.55 -9.05 13.07
N PRO A 231 -13.16 -9.97 12.16
CA PRO A 231 -14.08 -10.42 11.13
C PRO A 231 -15.21 -11.25 11.72
N GLY A 232 -16.39 -11.17 11.10
CA GLY A 232 -17.57 -11.93 11.50
C GLY A 232 -18.26 -11.49 12.80
N GLU A 233 -17.81 -10.41 13.45
CA GLU A 233 -18.55 -9.77 14.54
C GLU A 233 -19.82 -9.07 14.01
N THR A 234 -20.78 -8.79 14.90
CA THR A 234 -22.00 -8.06 14.55
C THR A 234 -21.67 -6.75 13.81
N PRO A 235 -22.36 -6.44 12.69
CA PRO A 235 -22.08 -5.23 11.93
C PRO A 235 -22.15 -3.96 12.78
N LEU A 236 -21.21 -3.05 12.56
CA LEU A 236 -21.13 -1.80 13.31
C LEU A 236 -21.95 -0.71 12.65
N HIS A 237 -22.81 -0.03 13.39
CA HIS A 237 -23.40 1.23 12.92
C HIS A 237 -22.35 2.33 12.93
N LEU A 238 -22.31 3.10 11.85
CA LEU A 238 -21.53 4.33 11.80
C LEU A 238 -22.12 5.36 12.79
N PRO A 239 -21.30 6.28 13.33
CA PRO A 239 -21.79 7.40 14.13
C PRO A 239 -22.86 8.23 13.40
N GLY A 240 -23.65 9.03 14.14
CA GLY A 240 -24.59 9.98 13.52
C GLY A 240 -25.91 9.39 13.00
N SER A 241 -26.34 8.23 13.51
CA SER A 241 -27.62 7.58 13.19
C SER A 241 -27.85 7.34 11.69
N VAL A 242 -26.78 7.08 10.94
CA VAL A 242 -26.87 6.81 9.50
C VAL A 242 -27.41 5.40 9.25
N ALA A 243 -28.19 5.23 8.19
CA ALA A 243 -28.61 3.91 7.69
C ALA A 243 -27.45 3.23 6.95
N CYS A 244 -26.31 3.06 7.62
CA CYS A 244 -25.11 2.43 7.10
C CYS A 244 -24.44 1.56 8.17
N ARG A 245 -24.15 0.31 7.81
CA ARG A 245 -23.51 -0.68 8.67
C ARG A 245 -22.19 -1.14 8.06
N ALA A 246 -21.15 -1.25 8.89
CA ALA A 246 -19.85 -1.77 8.48
C ALA A 246 -19.75 -3.26 8.85
N HIS A 247 -19.65 -4.12 7.83
CA HIS A 247 -19.36 -5.54 7.96
C HIS A 247 -17.86 -5.76 7.86
N ILE A 248 -17.27 -6.32 8.92
CA ILE A 248 -15.82 -6.57 8.97
C ILE A 248 -15.55 -7.94 8.37
N LEU A 249 -14.83 -7.96 7.26
CA LEU A 249 -14.55 -9.16 6.46
C LEU A 249 -13.19 -9.79 6.82
N GLY A 250 -12.21 -8.95 7.16
CA GLY A 250 -10.86 -9.36 7.50
C GLY A 250 -10.19 -8.39 8.47
N PRO A 251 -8.97 -8.71 8.94
CA PRO A 251 -8.17 -9.86 8.51
C PRO A 251 -8.54 -11.18 9.22
N PRO A 252 -8.29 -12.35 8.60
CA PRO A 252 -8.65 -13.65 9.17
C PRO A 252 -7.91 -13.96 10.48
N ARG A 253 -8.57 -14.68 11.38
CA ARG A 253 -7.95 -15.19 12.62
C ARG A 253 -7.06 -16.43 12.38
N ASP A 254 -7.21 -17.08 11.23
CA ASP A 254 -6.40 -18.23 10.86
C ASP A 254 -5.02 -17.77 10.31
N GLU A 255 -3.94 -18.22 10.95
CA GLU A 255 -2.59 -17.81 10.57
C GLU A 255 -2.15 -18.33 9.19
N ALA A 256 -2.63 -19.50 8.78
CA ALA A 256 -2.32 -20.02 7.46
C ALA A 256 -2.99 -19.18 6.37
N ARG A 257 -4.19 -18.65 6.63
CA ARG A 257 -4.84 -17.64 5.77
C ARG A 257 -4.06 -16.33 5.76
N LEU A 258 -3.61 -15.82 6.91
CA LEU A 258 -2.80 -14.59 6.95
C LEU A 258 -1.53 -14.71 6.10
N LYS A 259 -0.85 -15.85 6.15
CA LYS A 259 0.38 -16.10 5.40
C LYS A 259 0.15 -16.51 3.95
N ARG A 260 -1.10 -16.58 3.48
CA ARG A 260 -1.43 -17.02 2.11
C ARG A 260 -1.59 -15.84 1.17
N SER A 261 -0.47 -15.40 0.62
CA SER A 261 -0.40 -14.28 -0.34
C SER A 261 -0.76 -14.69 -1.76
N ASN A 262 -0.32 -15.88 -2.17
CA ASN A 262 -0.37 -16.33 -3.56
C ASN A 262 -1.56 -17.25 -3.83
N PRO A 263 -2.08 -17.25 -5.07
CA PRO A 263 -3.05 -18.24 -5.52
C PRO A 263 -2.44 -19.64 -5.53
N SER A 264 -3.30 -20.65 -5.46
CA SER A 264 -2.93 -22.04 -5.60
C SER A 264 -2.47 -22.34 -7.02
N LYS A 265 -1.33 -23.01 -7.15
CA LYS A 265 -0.81 -23.51 -8.44
C LYS A 265 -1.75 -24.52 -9.11
N ALA A 266 -2.46 -25.33 -8.32
CA ALA A 266 -3.32 -26.40 -8.82
C ALA A 266 -4.73 -25.92 -9.22
N ARG A 267 -5.24 -24.87 -8.56
CA ARG A 267 -6.57 -24.29 -8.79
C ARG A 267 -6.49 -22.78 -8.61
N PRO A 268 -6.03 -22.03 -9.62
CA PRO A 268 -5.80 -20.59 -9.50
C PRO A 268 -7.09 -19.87 -9.08
N GLU A 269 -7.07 -19.21 -7.92
CA GLU A 269 -8.22 -18.45 -7.42
C GLU A 269 -8.28 -17.02 -7.96
N VAL A 270 -7.24 -16.59 -8.68
CA VAL A 270 -7.11 -15.26 -9.29
C VAL A 270 -6.85 -15.38 -10.80
N TYR A 271 -6.91 -14.25 -11.51
CA TYR A 271 -6.82 -14.19 -12.98
C TYR A 271 -5.37 -14.31 -13.47
N GLN A 272 -4.74 -15.48 -13.50
CA GLN A 272 -3.32 -15.68 -13.88
C GLN A 272 -3.05 -16.06 -15.35
N LEU A 273 -1.83 -15.73 -15.82
CA LEU A 273 -1.05 -16.48 -16.84
C LEU A 273 -0.01 -17.35 -16.10
N ALA A 274 0.39 -18.47 -16.72
CA ALA A 274 1.26 -19.49 -16.12
C ALA A 274 2.68 -18.98 -15.80
N ASP A 275 3.20 -19.51 -14.69
CA ASP A 275 4.54 -19.34 -14.09
C ASP A 275 4.83 -18.04 -13.33
N ASP A 276 4.68 -18.13 -12.00
CA ASP A 276 5.53 -17.42 -11.05
C ASP A 276 6.01 -18.43 -9.99
N THR A 277 7.31 -18.73 -10.03
CA THR A 277 8.01 -19.66 -9.15
C THR A 277 9.08 -18.93 -8.34
N VAL A 278 8.91 -18.88 -7.02
CA VAL A 278 10.03 -18.93 -6.06
C VAL A 278 9.58 -19.77 -4.86
N GLY A 279 10.44 -20.70 -4.45
CA GLY A 279 10.12 -21.85 -3.60
C GLY A 279 9.98 -21.57 -2.10
N ASP A 280 9.13 -22.38 -1.47
CA ASP A 280 8.78 -22.36 -0.05
C ASP A 280 9.89 -22.92 0.88
N ASP A 281 10.97 -23.50 0.33
CA ASP A 281 11.93 -24.31 1.11
C ASP A 281 13.01 -23.50 1.85
N ILE A 282 13.27 -22.25 1.47
CA ILE A 282 14.25 -21.37 2.15
C ILE A 282 13.69 -20.82 3.49
N PHE A 283 12.37 -20.91 3.68
CA PHE A 283 11.65 -20.21 4.74
C PHE A 283 11.75 -20.83 6.13
N PHE A 284 11.96 -22.14 6.22
CA PHE A 284 12.14 -22.80 7.52
C PHE A 284 13.43 -22.34 8.21
N LEU A 285 14.43 -21.92 7.42
CA LEU A 285 15.75 -21.49 7.87
C LEU A 285 15.72 -20.15 8.63
N ALA A 286 14.86 -19.23 8.21
CA ALA A 286 14.85 -17.84 8.68
C ALA A 286 13.88 -17.55 9.84
N ALA A 287 12.94 -18.47 10.11
CA ALA A 287 11.97 -18.36 11.19
C ALA A 287 12.49 -18.86 12.55
N LEU A 288 13.73 -19.33 12.61
CA LEU A 288 14.31 -19.90 13.81
C LEU A 288 14.94 -18.79 14.66
N PRO A 289 14.56 -18.66 15.94
CA PRO A 289 15.08 -17.61 16.81
C PRO A 289 16.59 -17.76 16.89
N LEU A 290 17.31 -16.72 16.43
CA LEU A 290 18.75 -16.55 16.67
C LEU A 290 19.02 -16.10 18.12
N GLU A 291 18.19 -16.53 19.07
CA GLU A 291 18.45 -16.43 20.49
C GLU A 291 18.95 -17.79 20.99
N ASP A 292 20.06 -17.75 21.72
CA ASP A 292 20.93 -18.85 22.17
C ASP A 292 20.31 -19.93 23.06
N THR A 293 18.99 -20.15 23.06
CA THR A 293 18.33 -20.94 24.12
C THR A 293 17.72 -22.28 23.70
N ASP A 294 17.58 -22.61 22.41
CA ASP A 294 17.15 -23.96 21.99
C ASP A 294 18.10 -24.62 20.97
N PRO A 295 18.99 -25.52 21.41
CA PRO A 295 19.92 -26.26 20.57
C PRO A 295 19.27 -27.13 19.49
N VAL A 296 18.00 -27.52 19.67
CA VAL A 296 17.27 -28.40 18.72
C VAL A 296 16.72 -27.58 17.56
N ALA A 297 16.16 -26.41 17.85
CA ALA A 297 15.68 -25.45 16.86
C ALA A 297 16.84 -24.98 15.96
N LEU A 298 18.01 -24.66 16.54
CA LEU A 298 19.23 -24.29 15.82
C LEU A 298 19.74 -25.37 14.85
N ASN A 299 19.48 -26.64 15.13
CA ASN A 299 19.99 -27.77 14.35
C ASN A 299 19.09 -28.12 13.15
N LEU A 300 17.78 -27.82 13.26
CA LEU A 300 16.81 -27.92 12.18
C LEU A 300 16.88 -26.71 11.22
N ALA A 301 17.46 -25.59 11.68
CA ALA A 301 17.62 -24.33 10.96
C ALA A 301 18.78 -24.28 9.98
N ARG A 302 19.56 -25.34 9.85
CA ARG A 302 20.87 -25.26 9.20
C ARG A 302 20.92 -26.32 8.11
N PRO A 303 21.45 -25.98 6.91
CA PRO A 303 21.64 -26.98 5.86
C PRO A 303 22.61 -28.10 6.26
N PHE A 304 23.33 -27.90 7.38
CA PHE A 304 24.29 -28.85 7.94
C PHE A 304 24.04 -29.09 9.43
N ALA A 305 24.13 -30.36 9.86
CA ALA A 305 24.06 -30.73 11.27
C ALA A 305 25.19 -30.08 12.07
N ARG A 306 24.97 -29.78 13.36
CA ARG A 306 25.91 -29.08 14.27
C ARG A 306 27.35 -29.60 14.26
N LYS A 307 27.56 -30.90 14.01
CA LYS A 307 28.88 -31.54 13.90
C LYS A 307 29.70 -31.10 12.66
N TYR A 308 29.07 -30.44 11.70
CA TYR A 308 29.68 -29.92 10.47
C TYR A 308 29.85 -28.40 10.49
N LEU A 309 29.61 -27.76 11.63
CA LEU A 309 29.72 -26.31 11.79
C LEU A 309 31.02 -25.95 12.48
N LEU A 310 31.70 -24.93 11.96
CA LEU A 310 32.85 -24.33 12.59
C LEU A 310 32.40 -23.17 13.48
N SER A 311 32.98 -23.06 14.67
CA SER A 311 32.72 -21.93 15.57
C SER A 311 33.27 -20.64 14.94
N ALA A 312 32.47 -19.57 14.97
CA ALA A 312 32.88 -18.26 14.45
C ALA A 312 33.96 -17.58 15.31
N ASP A 313 34.08 -17.96 16.58
CA ASP A 313 35.04 -17.36 17.51
C ASP A 313 36.38 -18.09 17.54
N ASP A 314 36.38 -19.42 17.39
CA ASP A 314 37.58 -20.23 17.16
C ASP A 314 37.19 -21.66 16.70
N PRO A 315 37.41 -22.03 15.41
CA PRO A 315 37.15 -23.37 14.89
C PRO A 315 37.82 -24.50 15.68
N ARG A 316 38.94 -24.19 16.36
CA ARG A 316 39.80 -25.15 17.07
C ARG A 316 39.27 -25.55 18.44
N THR A 317 38.23 -24.88 18.94
CA THR A 317 37.62 -25.17 20.25
C THR A 317 36.70 -26.40 20.24
N ALA A 318 36.30 -26.89 19.07
CA ALA A 318 35.39 -28.02 18.91
C ALA A 318 36.08 -29.38 18.66
N VAL A 319 37.41 -29.39 18.47
CA VAL A 319 38.15 -30.56 17.97
C VAL A 319 39.07 -31.15 19.05
N VAL A 320 38.89 -32.44 19.35
CA VAL A 320 39.62 -33.13 20.43
C VAL A 320 40.83 -33.91 19.90
N ASP A 321 40.76 -34.39 18.65
CA ASP A 321 41.77 -35.22 17.98
C ASP A 321 42.81 -34.40 17.17
N SER A 322 44.04 -34.89 17.04
CA SER A 322 45.12 -34.22 16.28
C SER A 322 44.95 -34.32 14.76
N GLU A 323 44.45 -35.43 14.23
CA GLU A 323 44.22 -35.58 12.79
C GLU A 323 43.05 -34.69 12.30
N GLU A 324 42.00 -34.56 13.11
CA GLU A 324 40.88 -33.65 12.85
C GLU A 324 41.31 -32.17 12.90
N ARG A 325 42.31 -31.83 13.73
CA ARG A 325 42.88 -30.47 13.79
C ARG A 325 43.66 -30.12 12.54
N ASP A 326 44.54 -31.01 12.07
CA ASP A 326 45.31 -30.77 10.84
C ASP A 326 44.42 -30.65 9.60
N ALA A 327 43.37 -31.48 9.52
CA ALA A 327 42.37 -31.40 8.46
C ALA A 327 41.57 -30.08 8.52
N LEU A 328 41.22 -29.62 9.72
CA LEU A 328 40.53 -28.35 9.93
C LEU A 328 41.43 -27.16 9.59
N ASP A 329 42.69 -27.15 10.02
CA ASP A 329 43.63 -26.07 9.72
C ASP A 329 43.89 -25.97 8.21
N THR A 330 43.98 -27.12 7.52
CA THR A 330 44.09 -27.17 6.06
C THR A 330 42.83 -26.62 5.38
N PHE A 331 41.65 -26.97 5.89
CA PHE A 331 40.38 -26.44 5.38
C PHE A 331 40.28 -24.93 5.60
N VAL A 332 40.53 -24.45 6.82
CA VAL A 332 40.46 -23.02 7.18
C VAL A 332 41.46 -22.22 6.36
N ALA A 333 42.72 -22.66 6.26
CA ALA A 333 43.73 -21.99 5.45
C ALA A 333 43.31 -21.88 3.98
N ARG A 334 42.65 -22.90 3.43
CA ARG A 334 42.15 -22.89 2.05
C ARG A 334 40.86 -22.07 1.88
N TYR A 335 39.98 -22.07 2.88
CA TYR A 335 38.74 -21.31 2.85
C TYR A 335 39.01 -19.81 3.04
N GLU A 336 39.96 -19.46 3.92
CA GLU A 336 40.41 -18.09 4.19
C GLU A 336 41.44 -17.56 3.18
N ASP A 337 41.89 -18.38 2.22
CA ASP A 337 42.74 -17.95 1.11
C ASP A 337 41.99 -16.92 0.23
N PRO A 338 42.51 -15.69 0.07
CA PRO A 338 41.92 -14.70 -0.83
C PRO A 338 41.82 -15.18 -2.29
N ALA A 339 42.75 -16.02 -2.76
CA ALA A 339 42.74 -16.54 -4.13
C ALA A 339 41.61 -17.55 -4.38
N GLU A 340 41.05 -18.14 -3.32
CA GLU A 340 39.93 -19.08 -3.38
C GLU A 340 38.63 -18.45 -2.85
N ALA A 341 38.57 -17.11 -2.74
CA ALA A 341 37.41 -16.37 -2.22
C ALA A 341 36.09 -16.72 -2.93
N TRP A 342 36.14 -17.11 -4.21
CA TRP A 342 34.98 -17.55 -4.99
C TRP A 342 34.27 -18.79 -4.44
N ARG A 343 34.91 -19.58 -3.56
CA ARG A 343 34.32 -20.77 -2.91
C ARG A 343 33.61 -20.46 -1.61
N ARG A 344 33.74 -19.23 -1.09
CA ARG A 344 33.13 -18.85 0.18
C ARG A 344 31.64 -18.67 -0.01
N ILE A 345 30.88 -19.16 0.97
CA ILE A 345 29.42 -19.03 1.03
C ILE A 345 29.00 -18.16 2.22
N ASP A 346 29.94 -17.38 2.76
CA ASP A 346 29.77 -16.54 3.95
C ASP A 346 28.63 -15.54 3.80
N ASP A 347 28.32 -15.18 2.56
CA ASP A 347 27.31 -14.19 2.16
C ASP A 347 26.15 -14.81 1.35
N ASP A 348 26.15 -16.12 1.09
CA ASP A 348 25.13 -16.76 0.23
C ASP A 348 23.75 -16.81 0.89
N TRP A 349 23.71 -16.93 2.22
CA TRP A 349 22.48 -16.84 3.00
C TRP A 349 21.84 -15.43 2.95
N LEU A 350 22.57 -14.40 2.48
CA LEU A 350 22.05 -13.04 2.38
C LEU A 350 20.97 -12.89 1.31
N GLY A 351 20.99 -13.73 0.26
CA GLY A 351 19.90 -13.81 -0.72
C GLY A 351 18.57 -14.26 -0.11
N ALA A 352 18.59 -14.97 1.02
CA ALA A 352 17.38 -15.32 1.76
C ALA A 352 16.75 -14.12 2.48
N GLY A 353 17.55 -13.11 2.84
CA GLY A 353 17.06 -11.88 3.48
C GLY A 353 16.14 -11.07 2.57
N GLU A 354 16.42 -11.04 1.27
CA GLU A 354 15.57 -10.37 0.28
C GLU A 354 14.21 -11.04 0.14
N GLN A 355 14.19 -12.37 0.03
CA GLN A 355 12.96 -13.16 -0.04
C GLN A 355 12.15 -13.05 1.26
N LEU A 356 12.82 -12.99 2.41
CA LEU A 356 12.18 -12.77 3.70
C LEU A 356 11.51 -11.40 3.79
N ALA A 357 12.16 -10.35 3.29
CA ALA A 357 11.60 -9.01 3.24
C ALA A 357 10.36 -8.93 2.35
N LEU A 358 10.43 -9.51 1.14
CA LEU A 358 9.29 -9.57 0.20
C LEU A 358 8.10 -10.33 0.78
N LYS A 359 8.35 -11.44 1.48
CA LYS A 359 7.29 -12.22 2.11
C LYS A 359 6.67 -11.49 3.29
N LEU A 360 7.50 -10.89 4.15
CA LEU A 360 7.04 -10.17 5.32
C LEU A 360 6.18 -8.97 4.92
N ASP A 361 6.59 -8.29 3.84
CA ASP A 361 5.79 -7.26 3.21
C ASP A 361 4.44 -7.82 2.76
N SER A 362 4.45 -8.86 1.93
CA SER A 362 3.24 -9.48 1.40
C SER A 362 2.29 -10.05 2.46
N ASP A 363 2.81 -10.54 3.59
CA ASP A 363 1.99 -11.01 4.71
C ASP A 363 1.26 -9.84 5.42
N THR A 364 1.82 -8.62 5.36
CA THR A 364 1.18 -7.39 5.86
C THR A 364 -0.10 -7.06 5.10
N ASN A 365 -0.13 -7.29 3.79
CA ASN A 365 -1.33 -7.02 2.99
C ASN A 365 -2.54 -7.83 3.49
N ASN A 366 -2.32 -9.07 3.91
CA ASN A 366 -3.38 -9.92 4.46
C ASN A 366 -3.82 -9.52 5.89
N THR A 367 -3.09 -8.63 6.57
CA THR A 367 -3.57 -7.97 7.81
C THR A 367 -4.51 -6.79 7.53
N SER A 368 -4.82 -6.50 6.26
CA SER A 368 -5.80 -5.47 5.87
C SER A 368 -7.15 -5.66 6.57
N LEU A 369 -7.61 -4.60 7.22
CA LEU A 369 -8.98 -4.39 7.66
C LEU A 369 -9.89 -4.24 6.43
N ALA A 370 -10.37 -5.36 5.91
CA ALA A 370 -11.31 -5.42 4.80
C ALA A 370 -12.74 -5.16 5.31
N ILE A 371 -13.42 -4.17 4.74
CA ILE A 371 -14.74 -3.71 5.20
C ILE A 371 -15.72 -3.60 4.03
N ALA A 372 -16.96 -4.01 4.27
CA ALA A 372 -18.11 -3.72 3.42
C ALA A 372 -19.08 -2.78 4.15
N PHE A 373 -19.31 -1.59 3.59
CA PHE A 373 -20.36 -0.68 4.07
C PHE A 373 -21.67 -1.01 3.38
N GLU A 374 -22.61 -1.58 4.12
CA GLU A 374 -23.98 -1.81 3.67
C GLU A 374 -24.83 -0.57 3.97
N ILE A 375 -25.27 0.10 2.91
CA ILE A 375 -26.09 1.31 2.94
C ILE A 375 -27.55 0.94 2.69
N GLY A 376 -28.44 1.52 3.49
CA GLY A 376 -29.85 1.14 3.52
C GLY A 376 -30.06 -0.20 4.24
N LEU A 377 -31.28 -0.73 4.18
CA LEU A 377 -31.66 -1.98 4.85
C LEU A 377 -32.44 -2.89 3.89
N GLY A 378 -32.33 -4.20 4.14
CA GLY A 378 -33.11 -5.21 3.44
C GLY A 378 -32.66 -5.46 1.99
N PRO A 379 -33.57 -5.91 1.11
CA PRO A 379 -33.20 -6.33 -0.26
C PRO A 379 -32.67 -5.21 -1.16
N ALA A 380 -32.99 -3.95 -0.85
CA ALA A 380 -32.57 -2.79 -1.63
C ALA A 380 -31.23 -2.19 -1.16
N SER A 381 -30.63 -2.75 -0.11
CA SER A 381 -29.34 -2.27 0.41
C SER A 381 -28.25 -2.37 -0.65
N ARG A 382 -27.30 -1.44 -0.61
CA ARG A 382 -26.16 -1.38 -1.51
C ARG A 382 -24.87 -1.49 -0.73
N VAL A 383 -23.84 -2.08 -1.31
CA VAL A 383 -22.55 -2.27 -0.64
C VAL A 383 -21.46 -1.43 -1.29
N LEU A 384 -20.67 -0.73 -0.47
CA LEU A 384 -19.36 -0.19 -0.84
C LEU A 384 -18.29 -1.10 -0.24
N LEU A 385 -17.49 -1.75 -1.09
CA LEU A 385 -16.48 -2.71 -0.67
C LEU A 385 -15.08 -2.06 -0.69
N PHE A 386 -14.42 -2.08 0.47
CA PHE A 386 -13.06 -1.59 0.68
C PHE A 386 -12.20 -2.71 1.28
N PRO A 387 -11.52 -3.53 0.44
CA PRO A 387 -10.72 -4.65 0.92
C PRO A 387 -9.35 -4.24 1.48
N GLY A 388 -8.98 -2.95 1.42
CA GLY A 388 -7.59 -2.52 1.57
C GLY A 388 -6.74 -3.27 0.54
N ASP A 389 -5.68 -3.93 1.01
CA ASP A 389 -4.80 -4.74 0.18
C ASP A 389 -4.93 -6.23 0.43
N ALA A 390 -6.05 -6.66 1.02
CA ALA A 390 -6.35 -8.06 1.25
C ALA A 390 -6.02 -8.94 0.03
N GLN A 391 -5.16 -9.94 0.25
CA GLN A 391 -4.73 -10.90 -0.77
C GLN A 391 -5.50 -12.21 -0.60
N VAL A 392 -5.11 -13.24 -1.37
CA VAL A 392 -5.84 -14.51 -1.52
C VAL A 392 -6.33 -15.10 -0.21
N GLY A 393 -5.46 -15.19 0.79
CA GLY A 393 -5.79 -15.77 2.09
C GLY A 393 -6.89 -15.04 2.85
N ASN A 394 -6.86 -13.71 2.84
CA ASN A 394 -7.89 -12.87 3.45
C ASN A 394 -9.22 -13.04 2.70
N TRP A 395 -9.26 -12.89 1.37
CA TRP A 395 -10.47 -13.13 0.58
C TRP A 395 -11.10 -14.51 0.79
N LEU A 396 -10.26 -15.55 0.84
CA LEU A 396 -10.76 -16.92 1.01
C LEU A 396 -11.39 -17.17 2.39
N SER A 397 -11.10 -16.33 3.38
CA SER A 397 -11.68 -16.43 4.71
C SER A 397 -13.09 -15.85 4.82
N TRP A 398 -13.48 -14.95 3.91
CA TRP A 398 -14.76 -14.23 4.05
C TRP A 398 -15.98 -15.15 4.02
N GLY A 399 -15.87 -16.29 3.32
CA GLY A 399 -16.90 -17.31 3.27
C GLY A 399 -17.12 -18.06 4.59
N ASP A 400 -16.20 -17.94 5.55
CA ASP A 400 -16.28 -18.59 6.86
C ASP A 400 -17.18 -17.80 7.83
N TYR A 401 -17.57 -16.57 7.47
CA TYR A 401 -18.34 -15.66 8.32
C TYR A 401 -19.79 -15.51 7.86
N ARG A 402 -20.65 -15.20 8.84
CA ARG A 402 -22.06 -14.86 8.66
C ARG A 402 -22.39 -13.71 9.59
N TRP A 403 -22.97 -12.64 9.05
CA TRP A 403 -23.29 -11.43 9.81
C TRP A 403 -24.79 -11.38 10.10
N LEU A 404 -25.14 -11.35 11.39
CA LEU A 404 -26.52 -11.23 11.82
C LEU A 404 -27.05 -9.81 11.60
N ASP A 405 -28.31 -9.69 11.22
CA ASP A 405 -29.08 -8.44 11.25
C ASP A 405 -29.37 -8.03 12.72
N ASP A 406 -29.72 -6.77 12.96
CA ASP A 406 -29.97 -6.17 14.30
C ASP A 406 -31.09 -6.87 15.11
N ARG A 407 -31.80 -7.81 14.47
CA ARG A 407 -32.88 -8.62 15.06
C ARG A 407 -32.41 -9.99 15.57
N ASP A 408 -31.11 -10.30 15.44
CA ASP A 408 -30.49 -11.56 15.87
C ASP A 408 -31.24 -12.82 15.38
N LYS A 409 -31.86 -12.75 14.19
CA LYS A 409 -32.57 -13.89 13.60
C LYS A 409 -31.60 -14.68 12.72
N PRO A 410 -31.33 -15.97 13.02
CA PRO A 410 -30.39 -16.80 12.25
C PRO A 410 -30.73 -16.89 10.76
N ASP A 411 -32.03 -16.92 10.43
CA ASP A 411 -32.52 -17.02 9.05
C ASP A 411 -32.33 -15.72 8.23
N SER A 412 -31.82 -14.66 8.85
CA SER A 412 -31.54 -13.36 8.20
C SER A 412 -30.04 -13.03 8.12
N ALA A 413 -29.17 -13.98 8.48
CA ALA A 413 -27.73 -13.79 8.42
C ALA A 413 -27.25 -13.60 6.97
N LEU A 414 -26.54 -12.50 6.72
CA LEU A 414 -25.93 -12.26 5.41
C LEU A 414 -24.63 -13.06 5.29
N GLY A 415 -24.45 -13.72 4.15
CA GLY A 415 -23.18 -14.29 3.74
C GLY A 415 -22.37 -13.30 2.90
N ILE A 416 -21.10 -13.65 2.63
CA ILE A 416 -20.26 -12.85 1.73
C ILE A 416 -20.84 -12.79 0.32
N GLU A 417 -21.50 -13.85 -0.14
CA GLU A 417 -22.17 -13.91 -1.43
C GLU A 417 -23.26 -12.84 -1.55
N ASP A 418 -24.02 -12.60 -0.47
CA ASP A 418 -25.05 -11.55 -0.43
C ASP A 418 -24.43 -10.16 -0.50
N LEU A 419 -23.38 -9.92 0.28
CA LEU A 419 -22.68 -8.63 0.31
C LEU A 419 -22.05 -8.32 -1.05
N LEU A 420 -21.36 -9.29 -1.66
CA LEU A 420 -20.73 -9.12 -2.97
C LEU A 420 -21.76 -8.89 -4.08
N ALA A 421 -22.88 -9.61 -4.08
CA ALA A 421 -23.96 -9.41 -5.04
C ALA A 421 -24.59 -8.00 -4.94
N LYS A 422 -24.58 -7.40 -3.74
CA LYS A 422 -25.07 -6.04 -3.48
C LYS A 422 -24.03 -4.94 -3.73
N THR A 423 -22.78 -5.28 -4.04
CA THR A 423 -21.70 -4.31 -4.23
C THR A 423 -21.96 -3.41 -5.44
N VAL A 424 -22.10 -2.10 -5.19
CA VAL A 424 -22.22 -1.06 -6.22
C VAL A 424 -20.93 -0.29 -6.43
N LEU A 425 -20.03 -0.30 -5.44
CA LEU A 425 -18.70 0.27 -5.56
C LEU A 425 -17.66 -0.69 -5.00
N TYR A 426 -16.60 -0.95 -5.76
CA TYR A 426 -15.49 -1.77 -5.37
C TYR A 426 -14.18 -0.96 -5.43
N LYS A 427 -13.52 -0.70 -4.29
CA LYS A 427 -12.10 -0.33 -4.29
C LYS A 427 -11.30 -1.57 -4.65
N VAL A 428 -10.66 -1.55 -5.81
CA VAL A 428 -9.87 -2.69 -6.29
C VAL A 428 -8.69 -2.89 -5.36
N GLY A 429 -8.58 -4.09 -4.79
CA GLY A 429 -7.55 -4.41 -3.80
C GLY A 429 -6.14 -4.24 -4.34
N HIS A 430 -5.21 -3.80 -3.48
CA HIS A 430 -3.77 -3.71 -3.75
C HIS A 430 -3.45 -3.08 -5.11
N HIS A 431 -4.08 -1.93 -5.37
CA HIS A 431 -3.89 -1.12 -6.58
C HIS A 431 -4.13 -1.85 -7.91
N GLY A 432 -4.85 -2.98 -7.89
CA GLY A 432 -5.05 -3.84 -9.06
C GLY A 432 -3.99 -4.91 -9.25
N SER A 433 -3.30 -5.33 -8.18
CA SER A 433 -2.40 -6.49 -8.20
C SER A 433 -3.11 -7.79 -8.60
N HIS A 434 -2.35 -8.70 -9.21
CA HIS A 434 -2.82 -10.00 -9.67
C HIS A 434 -3.36 -10.90 -8.54
N ASN A 435 -2.94 -10.70 -7.29
CA ASN A 435 -3.27 -11.55 -6.14
C ASN A 435 -4.32 -10.97 -5.17
N ALA A 436 -4.89 -9.80 -5.49
CA ALA A 436 -5.73 -9.04 -4.55
C ALA A 436 -7.22 -8.96 -4.93
N THR A 437 -7.63 -9.68 -5.98
CA THR A 437 -9.05 -9.87 -6.33
C THR A 437 -9.27 -11.30 -6.75
N LEU A 438 -10.03 -12.07 -5.97
CA LEU A 438 -10.41 -13.42 -6.36
C LEU A 438 -11.39 -13.41 -7.53
N ARG A 439 -11.34 -14.47 -8.34
CA ARG A 439 -12.28 -14.70 -9.42
C ARG A 439 -13.62 -15.23 -8.89
N GLU A 440 -13.75 -16.54 -8.73
CA GLU A 440 -15.03 -17.21 -8.43
C GLU A 440 -15.59 -16.84 -7.05
N ARG A 441 -14.70 -16.54 -6.10
CA ARG A 441 -15.05 -16.14 -4.73
C ARG A 441 -14.97 -14.63 -4.49
N GLY A 442 -14.80 -13.85 -5.56
CA GLY A 442 -14.66 -12.40 -5.46
C GLY A 442 -15.43 -11.69 -6.55
N LEU A 443 -14.73 -11.20 -7.57
CA LEU A 443 -15.30 -10.35 -8.62
C LEU A 443 -16.47 -11.01 -9.37
N GLU A 444 -16.48 -12.34 -9.54
CA GLU A 444 -17.59 -13.01 -10.22
C GLU A 444 -18.90 -12.94 -9.42
N LEU A 445 -18.82 -12.91 -8.08
CA LEU A 445 -19.98 -12.76 -7.19
C LEU A 445 -20.51 -11.33 -7.14
N MET A 446 -19.76 -10.34 -7.64
CA MET A 446 -20.23 -8.96 -7.77
C MET A 446 -21.14 -8.84 -8.99
N THR A 447 -22.44 -9.07 -8.80
CA THR A 447 -23.43 -9.20 -9.88
C THR A 447 -24.31 -7.96 -10.05
N ASN A 448 -24.16 -6.93 -9.22
CA ASN A 448 -24.94 -5.71 -9.32
C ASN A 448 -24.70 -4.99 -10.67
N GLU A 449 -25.77 -4.67 -11.39
CA GLU A 449 -25.70 -3.97 -12.68
C GLU A 449 -25.15 -2.55 -12.57
N ASN A 450 -25.08 -1.98 -11.37
CA ASN A 450 -24.53 -0.66 -11.10
C ASN A 450 -23.08 -0.69 -10.58
N LEU A 451 -22.41 -1.84 -10.66
CA LEU A 451 -21.03 -1.98 -10.18
C LEU A 451 -20.08 -0.96 -10.85
N VAL A 452 -19.39 -0.20 -10.02
CA VAL A 452 -18.28 0.70 -10.35
C VAL A 452 -17.03 0.21 -9.65
N ALA A 453 -15.87 0.26 -10.33
CA ALA A 453 -14.58 -0.06 -9.74
C ALA A 453 -13.74 1.23 -9.56
N MET A 454 -13.06 1.35 -8.43
CA MET A 454 -12.07 2.40 -8.16
C MET A 454 -10.68 1.78 -8.03
N ILE A 455 -9.72 2.21 -8.83
CA ILE A 455 -8.34 1.70 -8.81
C ILE A 455 -7.39 2.83 -8.36
N PRO A 456 -6.89 2.79 -7.11
CA PRO A 456 -5.95 3.78 -6.59
C PRO A 456 -4.53 3.48 -7.08
N VAL A 457 -4.28 3.73 -8.36
CA VAL A 457 -3.02 3.39 -9.03
C VAL A 457 -2.41 4.60 -9.74
N ALA A 458 -1.07 4.63 -9.77
CA ALA A 458 -0.29 5.42 -10.72
C ALA A 458 0.50 4.46 -11.61
N GLU A 459 -0.11 4.03 -12.73
CA GLU A 459 0.38 2.92 -13.57
C GLU A 459 1.79 3.16 -14.08
N ASP A 460 2.10 4.36 -14.57
CA ASP A 460 3.43 4.68 -15.10
C ASP A 460 4.50 4.51 -14.02
N PHE A 461 4.25 4.98 -12.79
CA PHE A 461 5.19 4.80 -11.68
C PHE A 461 5.30 3.33 -11.26
N ALA A 462 4.17 2.62 -11.16
CA ALA A 462 4.14 1.19 -10.84
C ALA A 462 4.99 0.37 -11.84
N ARG A 463 4.81 0.59 -13.14
CA ARG A 463 5.49 -0.18 -14.20
C ARG A 463 6.93 0.26 -14.42
N SER A 464 7.18 1.57 -14.52
CA SER A 464 8.50 2.08 -14.91
C SER A 464 9.47 2.20 -13.74
N SER A 465 8.99 2.47 -12.53
CA SER A 465 9.85 2.67 -11.35
C SER A 465 9.83 1.50 -10.38
N LYS A 466 8.72 0.74 -10.29
CA LYS A 466 8.62 -0.43 -9.40
C LYS A 466 8.62 -1.77 -10.13
N HIS A 467 8.54 -1.76 -11.47
CA HIS A 467 8.39 -2.98 -12.29
C HIS A 467 7.16 -3.83 -11.93
N TRP A 468 6.15 -3.22 -11.31
CA TRP A 468 4.90 -3.88 -10.97
C TRP A 468 3.96 -3.86 -12.16
N ASN A 469 3.42 -5.02 -12.52
CA ASN A 469 2.43 -5.15 -13.58
C ASN A 469 1.03 -4.76 -13.07
N MET A 470 0.86 -3.49 -12.66
CA MET A 470 -0.36 -2.95 -12.07
C MET A 470 -0.90 -1.74 -12.87
N PRO A 471 -2.22 -1.67 -13.12
CA PRO A 471 -3.21 -2.72 -12.90
C PRO A 471 -2.90 -3.97 -13.72
N PHE A 472 -3.16 -5.15 -13.15
CA PHE A 472 -2.88 -6.40 -13.83
C PHE A 472 -3.81 -6.55 -15.05
N PRO A 473 -3.29 -6.77 -16.27
CA PRO A 473 -4.09 -6.64 -17.50
C PRO A 473 -5.34 -7.51 -17.54
N SER A 474 -5.27 -8.79 -17.14
CA SER A 474 -6.43 -9.68 -17.16
C SER A 474 -7.49 -9.30 -16.12
N LEU A 475 -7.08 -8.78 -14.97
CA LEU A 475 -7.98 -8.26 -13.95
C LEU A 475 -8.67 -6.99 -14.47
N LEU A 476 -7.90 -6.08 -15.08
CA LEU A 476 -8.44 -4.85 -15.66
C LEU A 476 -9.46 -5.15 -16.75
N GLU A 477 -9.14 -6.05 -17.68
CA GLU A 477 -10.07 -6.50 -18.72
C GLU A 477 -11.36 -7.09 -18.12
N ARG A 478 -11.24 -7.91 -17.06
CA ARG A 478 -12.42 -8.48 -16.42
C ARG A 478 -13.25 -7.44 -15.68
N LEU A 479 -12.61 -6.48 -15.01
CA LEU A 479 -13.29 -5.34 -14.39
C LEU A 479 -14.03 -4.51 -15.44
N GLU A 480 -13.45 -4.27 -16.62
CA GLU A 480 -14.11 -3.53 -17.69
C GLU A 480 -15.40 -4.24 -18.13
N MET A 481 -15.34 -5.56 -18.32
CA MET A 481 -16.53 -6.35 -18.65
C MET A 481 -17.59 -6.30 -17.56
N LYS A 482 -17.20 -6.52 -16.29
CA LYS A 482 -18.13 -6.60 -15.15
C LYS A 482 -18.77 -5.25 -14.83
N THR A 483 -18.05 -4.16 -15.07
CA THR A 483 -18.53 -2.79 -14.80
C THR A 483 -19.14 -2.13 -16.03
N GLY A 484 -19.05 -2.73 -17.22
CA GLY A 484 -19.41 -2.05 -18.47
C GLY A 484 -18.52 -0.82 -18.76
N GLY A 485 -17.27 -0.85 -18.28
CA GLY A 485 -16.29 0.22 -18.43
C GLY A 485 -16.33 1.31 -17.34
N ARG A 486 -17.20 1.20 -16.33
CA ARG A 486 -17.29 2.16 -15.22
C ARG A 486 -16.14 1.95 -14.21
N ILE A 487 -14.92 2.28 -14.64
CA ILE A 487 -13.69 2.17 -13.84
C ILE A 487 -13.10 3.55 -13.63
N LEU A 488 -13.06 3.99 -12.38
CA LEU A 488 -12.40 5.22 -11.95
C LEU A 488 -10.96 4.90 -11.55
N ARG A 489 -9.97 5.55 -12.17
CA ARG A 489 -8.54 5.35 -11.83
C ARG A 489 -7.94 6.62 -11.25
N ALA A 490 -7.04 6.48 -10.27
CA ALA A 490 -6.40 7.63 -9.63
C ALA A 490 -5.50 8.44 -10.60
N ASP A 491 -5.05 7.82 -11.68
CA ASP A 491 -4.20 8.40 -12.74
C ASP A 491 -4.96 8.76 -14.03
N ARG A 492 -6.31 8.78 -14.00
CA ARG A 492 -7.17 9.14 -15.14
C ARG A 492 -8.24 10.16 -14.77
N ARG A 493 -8.51 11.10 -15.67
CA ARG A 493 -9.48 12.18 -15.52
C ARG A 493 -10.88 11.75 -15.94
N ARG A 494 -11.90 12.52 -15.54
CA ARG A 494 -13.25 12.34 -16.04
C ARG A 494 -13.31 12.37 -17.58
N ALA A 495 -12.50 13.22 -18.21
CA ALA A 495 -12.42 13.30 -19.67
C ALA A 495 -12.01 11.95 -20.33
N ASP A 496 -11.19 11.13 -19.66
CA ASP A 496 -10.83 9.80 -20.15
C ASP A 496 -12.04 8.85 -20.14
N LEU A 497 -12.92 8.98 -19.14
CA LEU A 497 -14.19 8.23 -19.07
C LEU A 497 -15.16 8.68 -20.15
N GLU A 498 -15.22 9.98 -20.44
CA GLU A 498 -16.06 10.53 -21.51
C GLU A 498 -15.61 10.03 -22.90
N ALA A 499 -14.30 9.95 -23.12
CA ALA A 499 -13.72 9.36 -24.32
C ALA A 499 -14.04 7.86 -24.42
N ALA A 500 -13.92 7.11 -23.32
CA ALA A 500 -14.30 5.70 -23.26
C ALA A 500 -15.79 5.50 -23.54
N ALA A 501 -16.66 6.32 -22.95
CA ALA A 501 -18.09 6.30 -23.18
C ALA A 501 -18.43 6.57 -24.66
N ALA A 502 -17.80 7.57 -25.27
CA ALA A 502 -17.97 7.87 -26.69
C ALA A 502 -17.54 6.70 -27.60
N ALA A 503 -16.47 5.99 -27.23
CA ALA A 503 -15.96 4.85 -27.98
C ALA A 503 -16.78 3.57 -27.79
N ARG A 504 -17.43 3.37 -26.64
CA ARG A 504 -18.08 2.09 -26.26
C ARG A 504 -19.60 2.11 -26.33
N ALA A 505 -20.23 3.24 -26.04
CA ALA A 505 -21.68 3.31 -25.81
C ALA A 505 -22.50 2.77 -27.00
N GLY A 506 -23.48 1.91 -26.69
CA GLY A 506 -24.43 1.37 -27.66
C GLY A 506 -23.90 0.26 -28.56
N LYS A 507 -22.65 -0.18 -28.38
CA LYS A 507 -22.14 -1.40 -29.03
C LYS A 507 -22.74 -2.65 -28.38
N SER A 508 -22.78 -3.75 -29.12
CA SER A 508 -23.29 -5.03 -28.60
C SER A 508 -22.47 -5.48 -27.38
N GLY A 509 -23.14 -5.77 -26.26
CA GLY A 509 -22.50 -6.16 -25.00
C GLY A 509 -21.98 -4.99 -24.14
N GLU A 510 -22.09 -3.75 -24.60
CA GLU A 510 -21.67 -2.55 -23.88
C GLU A 510 -22.87 -1.79 -23.27
N LEU A 511 -22.59 -0.87 -22.34
CA LEU A 511 -23.62 0.00 -21.78
C LEU A 511 -24.29 0.88 -22.85
N SER A 512 -25.57 1.18 -22.64
CA SER A 512 -26.28 2.16 -23.46
C SER A 512 -25.70 3.57 -23.23
N ARG A 513 -25.94 4.48 -24.17
CA ARG A 513 -25.57 5.89 -24.02
C ARG A 513 -26.17 6.51 -22.75
N ALA A 514 -27.45 6.24 -22.49
CA ALA A 514 -28.14 6.74 -21.30
C ALA A 514 -27.54 6.20 -19.99
N ALA A 515 -27.09 4.94 -19.96
CA ALA A 515 -26.42 4.37 -18.78
C ALA A 515 -25.04 5.03 -18.54
N TRP A 516 -24.28 5.30 -19.60
CA TRP A 516 -23.04 6.09 -19.51
C TRP A 516 -23.29 7.50 -19.01
N ASP A 517 -24.25 8.22 -19.60
CA ASP A 517 -24.55 9.60 -19.21
C ASP A 517 -24.99 9.65 -17.73
N SER A 518 -25.85 8.73 -17.28
CA SER A 518 -26.24 8.61 -15.86
C SER A 518 -25.04 8.32 -14.93
N PHE A 519 -24.05 7.57 -15.39
CA PHE A 519 -22.84 7.31 -14.60
C PHE A 519 -21.95 8.56 -14.53
N LEU A 520 -21.71 9.21 -15.67
CA LEU A 520 -20.87 10.41 -15.77
C LEU A 520 -21.47 11.61 -15.00
N ASP A 521 -22.80 11.70 -14.91
CA ASP A 521 -23.49 12.69 -14.05
C ASP A 521 -23.19 12.51 -12.56
N MET A 522 -22.76 11.33 -12.14
CA MET A 522 -22.36 11.03 -10.77
C MET A 522 -20.86 11.15 -10.54
N VAL A 523 -20.06 11.42 -11.58
CA VAL A 523 -18.59 11.48 -11.48
C VAL A 523 -18.11 12.91 -11.70
N ALA A 524 -17.25 13.40 -10.81
CA ALA A 524 -16.66 14.73 -10.92
C ALA A 524 -15.15 14.70 -10.65
N ASP A 525 -14.39 15.45 -11.46
CA ASP A 525 -13.03 15.83 -11.10
C ASP A 525 -13.10 16.94 -10.04
N VAL A 526 -12.49 16.71 -8.87
CA VAL A 526 -12.48 17.68 -7.77
C VAL A 526 -11.37 18.69 -8.04
N ALA A 527 -11.73 19.97 -8.12
CA ALA A 527 -10.79 21.05 -8.43
C ALA A 527 -9.63 21.09 -7.42
N GLY A 528 -8.42 21.29 -7.93
CA GLY A 528 -7.23 21.62 -7.16
C GLY A 528 -6.51 22.83 -7.76
N ASP A 529 -5.46 23.31 -7.10
CA ASP A 529 -4.81 24.59 -7.46
C ASP A 529 -4.22 24.60 -8.89
N ALA A 530 -3.70 23.46 -9.35
CA ALA A 530 -3.12 23.31 -10.69
C ALA A 530 -3.81 22.20 -11.50
N GLU A 531 -4.17 21.10 -10.84
CA GLU A 531 -4.79 19.93 -11.44
C GLU A 531 -5.82 19.35 -10.47
N PRO A 532 -6.82 18.58 -10.95
CA PRO A 532 -7.78 17.93 -10.09
C PRO A 532 -7.10 17.10 -8.99
N VAL A 533 -7.49 17.34 -7.73
CA VAL A 533 -6.88 16.67 -6.57
C VAL A 533 -7.45 15.27 -6.34
N ALA A 534 -8.68 15.04 -6.79
CA ALA A 534 -9.41 13.80 -6.60
C ALA A 534 -10.42 13.54 -7.72
N ILE A 535 -10.90 12.31 -7.82
CA ILE A 535 -12.12 11.96 -8.54
C ILE A 535 -13.18 11.56 -7.53
N GLU A 536 -14.37 12.13 -7.67
CA GLU A 536 -15.48 11.91 -6.77
C GLU A 536 -16.61 11.17 -7.47
N TYR A 537 -17.16 10.16 -6.80
CA TYR A 537 -18.32 9.42 -7.23
C TYR A 537 -19.48 9.64 -6.24
N ALA A 538 -20.53 10.31 -6.70
CA ALA A 538 -21.73 10.66 -5.93
C ALA A 538 -22.84 9.62 -6.15
N ILE A 539 -22.91 8.63 -5.26
CA ILE A 539 -23.84 7.51 -5.29
C ILE A 539 -25.20 7.94 -4.77
N ARG A 540 -26.26 7.62 -5.53
CA ARG A 540 -27.66 7.81 -5.08
C ARG A 540 -28.01 6.82 -3.98
N VAL A 541 -28.51 7.32 -2.84
CA VAL A 541 -29.04 6.51 -1.73
C VAL A 541 -30.55 6.54 -1.64
#